data_AF-A0A1R3X3W4-F1
#
_entry.id   AF-A0A1R3X3W4-F1
#
_cell.length_a   1.000
_cell.length_b   1.000
_cell.length_c   1.000
_cell.angle_alpha   90.00
_cell.angle_beta   90.00
_cell.angle_gamma   90.00
#
_symmetry.space_group_name_H-M   'P 1'
#
loop_
_entity.id
_entity.type
_entity.pdbx_description
1 polymer ?
#
loop_
_entity_poly.entity_id
_entity_poly.type
_entity_poly.pdbx_seq_one_letter_code
_entity_poly.pdbx_strand_id
1 'polypeptide(L)'
;MDSQNTYWTDRALLEWQVELGVTDAILDAPVDRYALETVKPAPKAATPEKPVAAPEIVKVPEVDAAALARTAAQTAADLDALSGAMQAFEHCELKKGARSFVFSDGNPAARVMIVGEAPGREEDRAGRPFVGRAGQLLDRMLEAIQMGRAADNAAQAVYITNVLPWRPPSNRTPDAAEIAMMLPFLERHIALADPEIIVLMGNTPCQALLGRTGITRMRGDWVEVLGKPCLPMFHPAYLLRNPIAKREAWDDLLSLKARLRG
;
A
#
# COMPACT_ATOMS: atom_id res chain seq x y z
N MET A 1 34.87 44.83 -42.23
CA MET A 1 33.66 44.65 -43.04
C MET A 1 32.87 43.52 -42.40
N ASP A 2 31.80 43.69 -41.64
CA ASP A 2 31.05 44.85 -41.21
C ASP A 2 30.58 44.55 -39.79
N SER A 3 30.82 45.46 -38.85
CA SER A 3 30.19 45.44 -37.53
C SER A 3 28.73 45.88 -37.69
N GLN A 4 27.90 45.02 -38.31
CA GLN A 4 26.47 45.25 -38.41
C GLN A 4 25.85 44.96 -37.05
N ASN A 5 25.67 46.02 -36.26
CA ASN A 5 24.79 46.16 -35.09
C ASN A 5 24.32 44.84 -34.45
N THR A 6 25.28 44.06 -33.93
CA THR A 6 25.09 42.68 -33.46
C THR A 6 24.23 42.63 -32.20
N TYR A 7 24.21 43.71 -31.41
CA TYR A 7 23.49 43.77 -30.14
C TYR A 7 22.01 43.38 -30.25
N TRP A 8 21.27 43.93 -31.20
CA TRP A 8 19.83 43.67 -31.31
C TRP A 8 19.54 42.27 -31.82
N THR A 9 20.40 41.75 -32.71
CA THR A 9 20.31 40.37 -33.22
C THR A 9 20.65 39.37 -32.12
N ASP A 10 21.76 39.59 -31.41
CA ASP A 10 22.23 38.74 -30.31
C ASP A 10 21.20 38.71 -29.17
N ARG A 11 20.61 39.88 -28.85
CA ARG A 11 19.55 39.99 -27.85
C ARG A 11 18.29 39.22 -28.26
N ALA A 12 17.83 39.36 -29.50
CA ALA A 12 16.65 38.64 -29.98
C ALA A 12 16.86 37.12 -29.96
N LEU A 13 18.07 36.64 -30.29
CA LEU A 13 18.43 35.22 -30.22
C LEU A 13 18.43 34.68 -28.78
N LEU A 14 18.91 35.48 -27.82
CA LEU A 14 18.88 35.13 -26.40
C LEU A 14 17.45 35.11 -25.84
N GLU A 15 16.64 36.12 -26.15
CA GLU A 15 15.23 36.18 -25.72
C GLU A 15 14.44 34.96 -26.23
N TRP A 16 14.66 34.56 -27.48
CA TRP A 16 14.05 33.36 -28.04
C TRP A 16 14.45 32.05 -27.31
N GLN A 17 15.71 31.92 -26.88
CA GLN A 17 16.15 30.75 -26.10
C GLN A 17 15.49 30.70 -24.71
N VAL A 18 15.30 31.85 -24.07
CA VAL A 18 14.59 31.96 -22.79
C VAL A 18 13.12 31.57 -22.95
N GLU A 19 12.45 31.99 -24.02
CA GLU A 19 11.06 31.59 -24.32
C GLU A 19 10.92 30.07 -24.52
N LEU A 20 11.94 29.41 -25.07
CA LEU A 20 12.00 27.95 -25.19
C LEU A 20 12.30 27.22 -23.87
N GLY A 21 12.44 27.95 -22.77
CA GLY A 21 12.67 27.39 -21.43
C GLY A 21 14.13 27.02 -21.13
N VAL A 22 15.09 27.55 -21.91
CA VAL A 22 16.51 27.39 -21.59
C VAL A 22 16.83 28.20 -20.34
N THR A 23 17.38 27.53 -19.32
CA THR A 23 17.68 28.10 -18.00
C THR A 23 19.18 28.29 -17.76
N ASP A 24 20.01 27.42 -18.33
CA ASP A 24 21.46 27.41 -18.10
C ASP A 24 22.23 27.11 -19.39
N ALA A 25 23.33 27.84 -19.61
CA ALA A 25 24.32 27.53 -20.64
C ALA A 25 25.42 26.66 -20.03
N ILE A 26 25.49 25.38 -20.43
CA ILE A 26 26.38 24.40 -19.80
C ILE A 26 27.80 24.39 -20.42
N LEU A 27 27.94 24.79 -21.69
CA LEU A 27 29.21 24.77 -22.43
C LEU A 27 29.35 26.03 -23.29
N ASP A 28 30.60 26.46 -23.49
CA ASP A 28 30.91 27.64 -24.33
C ASP A 28 30.69 27.39 -25.83
N ALA A 29 30.69 26.13 -26.27
CA ALA A 29 30.49 25.74 -27.66
C ALA A 29 29.23 24.89 -27.83
N PRO A 30 28.37 25.18 -28.83
CA PRO A 30 27.20 24.35 -29.11
C PRO A 30 27.63 22.96 -29.58
N VAL A 31 27.01 21.94 -29.02
CA VAL A 31 27.26 20.54 -29.39
C VAL A 31 26.17 20.08 -30.36
N ASP A 32 26.56 19.79 -31.61
CA ASP A 32 25.66 19.17 -32.58
C ASP A 32 25.43 17.70 -32.22
N ARG A 33 24.32 17.42 -31.55
CA ARG A 33 23.95 16.07 -31.13
C ARG A 33 23.49 15.17 -32.28
N TYR A 34 23.22 15.72 -33.47
CA TYR A 34 22.86 14.93 -34.66
C TYR A 34 24.10 14.48 -35.44
N ALA A 35 25.22 15.21 -35.32
CA ALA A 35 26.51 14.83 -35.88
C ALA A 35 27.36 13.95 -34.96
N LEU A 36 26.95 13.76 -33.70
CA LEU A 36 27.60 12.82 -32.80
C LEU A 36 27.34 11.38 -33.27
N GLU A 37 28.36 10.75 -33.85
CA GLU A 37 28.35 9.30 -34.02
C GLU A 37 28.22 8.65 -32.65
N THR A 38 27.20 7.80 -32.50
CA THR A 38 27.05 6.94 -31.32
C THR A 38 28.09 5.83 -31.39
N VAL A 39 29.34 6.16 -31.07
CA VAL A 39 30.34 5.15 -30.77
C VAL A 39 29.96 4.54 -29.43
N LYS A 40 29.07 3.54 -29.46
CA LYS A 40 28.90 2.61 -28.35
C LYS A 40 30.29 2.00 -28.14
N PRO A 41 30.96 2.25 -27.01
CA PRO A 41 32.30 1.73 -26.83
C PRO A 41 32.23 0.21 -26.98
N ALA A 42 32.94 -0.33 -27.97
CA ALA A 42 33.18 -1.76 -28.03
C ALA A 42 33.82 -2.15 -26.69
N PRO A 43 33.37 -3.24 -26.04
CA PRO A 43 33.97 -3.67 -24.79
C PRO A 43 35.46 -3.86 -25.03
N LYS A 44 36.28 -2.98 -24.44
CA LYS A 44 37.72 -3.22 -24.37
C LYS A 44 37.87 -4.56 -23.66
N ALA A 45 38.45 -5.53 -24.33
CA ALA A 45 38.97 -6.72 -23.68
C ALA A 45 40.00 -6.24 -22.66
N ALA A 46 39.57 -6.14 -21.40
CA ALA A 46 40.44 -5.80 -20.30
C ALA A 46 41.45 -6.95 -20.17
N THR A 47 42.73 -6.59 -20.24
CA THR A 47 43.79 -7.41 -19.65
C THR A 47 43.38 -7.73 -18.20
N PRO A 48 43.52 -8.96 -17.70
CA PRO A 48 43.08 -9.29 -16.35
C PRO A 48 44.00 -8.63 -15.33
N GLU A 49 43.71 -7.37 -14.99
CA GLU A 49 44.17 -6.78 -13.74
C GLU A 49 43.43 -7.51 -12.61
N LYS A 50 44.20 -8.01 -11.65
CA LYS A 50 43.67 -8.58 -10.40
C LYS A 50 42.62 -7.61 -9.85
N PRO A 51 41.40 -8.07 -9.52
CA PRO A 51 40.41 -7.20 -8.93
C PRO A 51 40.97 -6.64 -7.62
N VAL A 52 41.23 -5.34 -7.60
CA VAL A 52 41.34 -4.62 -6.34
C VAL A 52 39.95 -4.68 -5.76
N ALA A 53 39.80 -5.39 -4.64
CA ALA A 53 38.53 -5.62 -3.98
C ALA A 53 37.81 -4.27 -3.84
N ALA A 54 36.61 -4.18 -4.42
CA ALA A 54 35.69 -3.11 -4.08
C ALA A 54 35.59 -3.08 -2.54
N PRO A 55 35.63 -1.90 -1.89
CA PRO A 55 35.39 -1.85 -0.45
C PRO A 55 34.08 -2.57 -0.19
N GLU A 56 34.15 -3.66 0.59
CA GLU A 56 32.98 -4.41 0.97
C GLU A 56 31.99 -3.42 1.55
N ILE A 57 30.86 -3.25 0.87
CA ILE A 57 29.72 -2.55 1.43
C ILE A 57 29.43 -3.32 2.70
N VAL A 58 29.75 -2.74 3.85
CA VAL A 58 29.45 -3.33 5.14
C VAL A 58 27.94 -3.53 5.13
N LYS A 59 27.50 -4.77 4.91
CA LYS A 59 26.11 -5.15 5.09
C LYS A 59 25.82 -4.85 6.55
N VAL A 60 25.18 -3.72 6.79
CA VAL A 60 24.55 -3.42 8.07
C VAL A 60 23.77 -4.68 8.42
N PRO A 61 23.94 -5.26 9.62
CA PRO A 61 23.25 -6.49 9.97
C PRO A 61 21.77 -6.28 9.69
N GLU A 62 21.22 -7.10 8.80
CA GLU A 62 19.84 -7.03 8.35
C GLU A 62 18.99 -7.46 9.56
N VAL A 63 18.63 -6.48 10.38
CA VAL A 63 17.79 -6.70 11.55
C VAL A 63 16.48 -7.26 11.02
N ASP A 64 16.11 -8.47 11.47
CA ASP A 64 14.84 -9.08 11.10
C ASP A 64 13.69 -8.28 11.73
N ALA A 65 13.23 -7.28 10.98
CA ALA A 65 12.14 -6.41 11.39
C ALA A 65 10.86 -7.20 11.68
N ALA A 66 10.63 -8.32 11.00
CA ALA A 66 9.47 -9.17 11.25
C ALA A 66 9.58 -9.91 12.59
N ALA A 67 10.79 -10.35 12.99
CA ALA A 67 11.02 -10.92 14.31
C ALA A 67 10.79 -9.88 15.43
N LEU A 68 11.29 -8.65 15.28
CA LEU A 68 11.05 -7.57 16.24
C LEU A 68 9.57 -7.19 16.32
N ALA A 69 8.89 -7.11 15.17
CA ALA A 69 7.45 -6.87 15.10
C ALA A 69 6.67 -7.96 15.86
N ARG A 70 7.08 -9.22 15.73
CA ARG A 70 6.47 -10.36 16.44
C ARG A 70 6.64 -10.22 17.94
N THR A 71 7.83 -9.88 18.44
CA THR A 71 8.05 -9.66 19.87
C THR A 71 7.19 -8.50 20.38
N ALA A 72 7.19 -7.36 19.68
CA ALA A 72 6.39 -6.19 20.06
C ALA A 72 4.88 -6.53 20.08
N ALA A 73 4.37 -7.21 19.06
CA ALA A 73 2.98 -7.63 18.98
C ALA A 73 2.60 -8.58 20.12
N GLN A 74 3.44 -9.57 20.44
CA GLN A 74 3.16 -10.54 21.50
C GLN A 74 3.06 -9.91 22.89
N THR A 75 3.78 -8.82 23.14
CA THR A 75 3.72 -8.10 24.43
C THR A 75 2.45 -7.27 24.62
N ALA A 76 1.71 -6.98 23.56
CA ALA A 76 0.47 -6.21 23.66
C ALA A 76 -0.66 -7.04 24.30
N ALA A 77 -1.16 -6.59 25.45
CA ALA A 77 -2.23 -7.27 26.20
C ALA A 77 -3.62 -7.03 25.61
N ASP A 78 -3.85 -5.86 25.03
CA ASP A 78 -5.12 -5.40 24.47
C ASP A 78 -4.91 -4.58 23.19
N LEU A 79 -6.01 -4.13 22.58
CA LEU A 79 -5.98 -3.38 21.31
C LEU A 79 -5.28 -2.02 21.43
N ASP A 80 -5.38 -1.36 22.59
CA ASP A 80 -4.74 -0.07 22.83
C ASP A 80 -3.23 -0.22 22.97
N ALA A 81 -2.78 -1.25 23.71
CA ALA A 81 -1.37 -1.63 23.79
C ALA A 81 -0.81 -2.03 22.42
N LEU A 82 -1.59 -2.73 21.59
CA LEU A 82 -1.18 -3.10 20.24
C LEU A 82 -1.03 -1.86 19.35
N SER A 83 -2.00 -0.94 19.40
CA SER A 83 -1.94 0.35 18.71
C SER A 83 -0.70 1.14 19.13
N GLY A 84 -0.38 1.20 20.43
CA GLY A 84 0.82 1.84 20.95
C GLY A 84 2.11 1.16 20.46
N ALA A 85 2.18 -0.16 20.50
CA ALA A 85 3.33 -0.93 20.02
C ALA A 85 3.57 -0.72 18.51
N MET A 86 2.50 -0.70 17.70
CA MET A 86 2.60 -0.41 16.27
C MET A 86 3.10 1.00 16.03
N GLN A 87 2.56 2.01 16.71
CA GLN A 87 3.02 3.40 16.56
C GLN A 87 4.48 3.60 16.99
N ALA A 88 4.93 2.88 18.02
CA ALA A 88 6.32 2.92 18.49
C ALA A 88 7.29 2.13 17.60
N PHE A 89 6.80 1.31 16.67
CA PHE A 89 7.64 0.48 15.83
C PHE A 89 8.43 1.31 14.80
N GLU A 90 9.76 1.37 14.97
CA GLU A 90 10.64 2.28 14.21
C GLU A 90 11.04 1.77 12.82
N HIS A 91 10.93 0.46 12.58
CA HIS A 91 11.41 -0.17 11.34
C HIS A 91 10.43 -0.04 10.17
N CYS A 92 9.23 0.55 10.38
CA CYS A 92 8.29 0.80 9.31
C CYS A 92 8.53 2.17 8.65
N GLU A 93 9.24 2.17 7.52
CA GLU A 93 9.56 3.38 6.75
C GLU A 93 8.31 4.14 6.24
N LEU A 94 7.18 3.44 6.06
CA LEU A 94 5.91 4.05 5.66
C LEU A 94 5.43 5.13 6.63
N LYS A 95 5.82 5.05 7.91
CA LYS A 95 5.53 6.05 8.93
C LYS A 95 6.09 7.44 8.58
N LYS A 96 7.21 7.52 7.86
CA LYS A 96 7.83 8.80 7.47
C LYS A 96 7.04 9.55 6.40
N GLY A 97 6.30 8.82 5.56
CA GLY A 97 5.54 9.38 4.44
C GLY A 97 4.03 9.55 4.72
N ALA A 98 3.50 8.85 5.73
CA ALA A 98 2.10 8.93 6.09
C ALA A 98 1.81 10.11 7.02
N ARG A 99 0.62 10.69 6.88
CA ARG A 99 0.14 11.77 7.74
C ARG A 99 -0.45 11.23 9.04
N SER A 100 -1.21 10.14 8.97
CA SER A 100 -1.89 9.57 10.14
C SER A 100 -1.65 8.08 10.24
N PHE A 101 -1.67 7.59 11.48
CA PHE A 101 -1.76 6.18 11.77
C PHE A 101 -3.22 5.73 11.67
N VAL A 102 -3.49 4.75 10.83
CA VAL A 102 -4.85 4.24 10.56
C VAL A 102 -4.95 2.83 11.12
N PHE A 103 -5.38 2.73 12.38
CA PHE A 103 -5.42 1.45 13.10
C PHE A 103 -6.65 0.61 12.74
N SER A 104 -7.84 1.10 13.09
CA SER A 104 -9.10 0.39 12.87
C SER A 104 -10.30 1.34 12.92
N ASP A 105 -11.48 0.83 12.59
CA ASP A 105 -12.77 1.50 12.73
C ASP A 105 -13.87 0.49 13.03
N GLY A 106 -14.99 0.97 13.58
CA GLY A 106 -16.13 0.14 13.96
C GLY A 106 -16.03 -0.44 15.37
N ASN A 107 -16.71 -1.56 15.63
CA ASN A 107 -16.83 -2.12 16.98
C ASN A 107 -15.86 -3.30 17.17
N PRO A 108 -14.90 -3.23 18.11
CA PRO A 108 -13.99 -4.35 18.40
C PRO A 108 -14.67 -5.65 18.81
N ALA A 109 -15.88 -5.57 19.38
CA ALA A 109 -16.68 -6.74 19.75
C ALA A 109 -17.56 -7.28 18.60
N ALA A 110 -17.39 -6.77 17.37
CA ALA A 110 -18.13 -7.24 16.21
C ALA A 110 -17.79 -8.68 15.86
N ARG A 111 -18.80 -9.44 15.42
CA ARG A 111 -18.64 -10.83 14.96
C ARG A 111 -17.83 -10.93 13.66
N VAL A 112 -17.78 -9.86 12.87
CA VAL A 112 -17.11 -9.82 11.56
C VAL A 112 -16.00 -8.78 11.56
N MET A 113 -14.80 -9.24 11.18
CA MET A 113 -13.64 -8.38 10.94
C MET A 113 -13.33 -8.31 9.44
N ILE A 114 -13.19 -7.10 8.91
CA ILE A 114 -12.85 -6.82 7.52
C ILE A 114 -11.40 -6.35 7.46
N VAL A 115 -10.60 -6.98 6.61
CA VAL A 115 -9.19 -6.64 6.41
C VAL A 115 -8.97 -6.16 4.98
N GLY A 116 -8.57 -4.89 4.83
CA GLY A 116 -8.17 -4.28 3.56
C GLY A 116 -6.67 -4.29 3.31
N GLU A 117 -6.24 -3.64 2.23
CA GLU A 117 -4.83 -3.56 1.82
C GLU A 117 -4.04 -2.53 2.66
N ALA A 118 -4.27 -1.25 2.40
CA ALA A 118 -3.60 -0.14 3.05
C ALA A 118 -4.45 1.14 2.92
N PRO A 119 -4.24 2.15 3.79
CA PRO A 119 -4.90 3.43 3.71
C PRO A 119 -4.68 4.15 2.37
N GLY A 120 -5.74 4.73 1.83
CA GLY A 120 -5.66 5.70 0.76
C GLY A 120 -5.43 7.11 1.29
N ARG A 121 -5.49 8.11 0.39
CA ARG A 121 -5.27 9.52 0.71
C ARG A 121 -6.27 10.07 1.72
N GLU A 122 -7.55 9.70 1.59
CA GLU A 122 -8.60 10.21 2.48
C GLU A 122 -8.51 9.53 3.86
N GLU A 123 -8.19 8.24 3.90
CA GLU A 123 -7.95 7.49 5.13
C GLU A 123 -6.76 8.06 5.91
N ASP A 124 -5.65 8.33 5.22
CA ASP A 124 -4.45 8.95 5.80
C ASP A 124 -4.70 10.37 6.32
N ARG A 125 -5.65 11.10 5.73
CA ARG A 125 -6.07 12.42 6.23
C ARG A 125 -6.98 12.32 7.44
N ALA A 126 -7.87 11.34 7.48
CA ALA A 126 -8.88 11.18 8.51
C ALA A 126 -8.40 10.34 9.72
N GLY A 127 -7.34 9.55 9.56
CA GLY A 127 -6.87 8.60 10.58
C GLY A 127 -7.79 7.38 10.74
N ARG A 128 -8.67 7.10 9.77
CA ARG A 128 -9.66 6.02 9.83
C ARG A 128 -9.69 5.21 8.54
N PRO A 129 -9.81 3.87 8.61
CA PRO A 129 -9.85 3.01 7.43
C PRO A 129 -11.16 3.16 6.65
N PHE A 130 -11.08 2.98 5.32
CA PHE A 130 -12.25 2.98 4.43
C PHE A 130 -13.18 4.19 4.61
N VAL A 131 -12.68 5.42 4.45
CA VAL A 131 -13.48 6.66 4.52
C VAL A 131 -13.65 7.32 3.15
N GLY A 132 -12.80 7.00 2.18
CA GLY A 132 -12.86 7.49 0.81
C GLY A 132 -13.99 6.84 0.01
N ARG A 133 -13.97 7.02 -1.31
CA ARG A 133 -15.01 6.48 -2.22
C ARG A 133 -15.18 4.96 -2.11
N ALA A 134 -14.07 4.23 -1.95
CA ALA A 134 -14.09 2.79 -1.75
C ALA A 134 -14.77 2.42 -0.43
N GLY A 135 -14.52 3.21 0.62
CA GLY A 135 -15.17 3.07 1.92
C GLY A 135 -16.67 3.34 1.88
N GLN A 136 -17.10 4.40 1.19
CA GLN A 136 -18.51 4.70 1.00
C GLN A 136 -19.25 3.58 0.27
N LEU A 137 -18.60 2.91 -0.69
CA LEU A 137 -19.18 1.74 -1.33
C LEU A 137 -19.25 0.56 -0.36
N LEU A 138 -18.22 0.33 0.45
CA LEU A 138 -18.24 -0.69 1.50
C LEU A 138 -19.39 -0.46 2.48
N ASP A 139 -19.61 0.78 2.92
CA ASP A 139 -20.70 1.11 3.85
C ASP A 139 -22.06 0.75 3.23
N ARG A 140 -22.30 1.14 1.97
CA ARG A 140 -23.54 0.77 1.25
C ARG A 140 -23.71 -0.74 1.07
N MET A 141 -22.61 -1.46 0.85
CA MET A 141 -22.60 -2.92 0.72
C MET A 141 -23.01 -3.59 2.05
N LEU A 142 -22.49 -3.11 3.17
CA LEU A 142 -22.82 -3.61 4.50
C LEU A 142 -24.26 -3.25 4.89
N GLU A 143 -24.69 -2.02 4.62
CA GLU A 143 -26.06 -1.56 4.86
C GLU A 143 -27.09 -2.46 4.17
N ALA A 144 -26.80 -2.87 2.92
CA ALA A 144 -27.67 -3.76 2.16
C ALA A 144 -27.87 -5.15 2.81
N ILE A 145 -26.93 -5.59 3.66
CA ILE A 145 -27.06 -6.81 4.46
C ILE A 145 -27.48 -6.54 5.92
N GLN A 146 -27.84 -5.29 6.26
CA GLN A 146 -28.23 -4.82 7.59
C GLN A 146 -27.08 -4.87 8.61
N MET A 147 -25.88 -4.57 8.13
CA MET A 147 -24.67 -4.43 8.94
C MET A 147 -24.06 -3.05 8.73
N GLY A 148 -23.16 -2.63 9.60
CA GLY A 148 -22.43 -1.38 9.40
C GLY A 148 -21.47 -1.08 10.54
N ARG A 149 -20.44 -0.27 10.27
CA ARG A 149 -19.45 0.09 11.27
C ARG A 149 -20.01 0.94 12.43
N ALA A 150 -21.12 1.64 12.20
CA ALA A 150 -21.80 2.49 13.17
C ALA A 150 -23.08 1.83 13.75
N ALA A 151 -23.23 0.51 13.61
CA ALA A 151 -24.39 -0.19 14.17
C ALA A 151 -24.31 -0.24 15.71
N ASP A 152 -25.44 -0.01 16.37
CA ASP A 152 -25.54 0.02 17.85
C ASP A 152 -25.29 -1.35 18.49
N ASN A 153 -25.54 -2.44 17.75
CA ASN A 153 -25.41 -3.81 18.23
C ASN A 153 -24.19 -4.49 17.60
N ALA A 154 -23.35 -5.10 18.44
CA ALA A 154 -22.20 -5.92 18.02
C ALA A 154 -22.55 -7.03 17.01
N ALA A 155 -23.78 -7.56 17.04
CA ALA A 155 -24.23 -8.57 16.07
C ALA A 155 -24.38 -8.05 14.63
N GLN A 156 -24.60 -6.73 14.47
CA GLN A 156 -24.72 -6.04 13.18
C GLN A 156 -23.52 -5.13 12.89
N ALA A 157 -22.70 -4.86 13.91
CA ALA A 157 -21.48 -4.11 13.75
C ALA A 157 -20.44 -4.89 12.94
N VAL A 158 -19.50 -4.15 12.37
CA VAL A 158 -18.27 -4.71 11.79
C VAL A 158 -17.06 -4.04 12.41
N TYR A 159 -15.94 -4.76 12.43
CA TYR A 159 -14.65 -4.22 12.76
C TYR A 159 -13.79 -4.15 11.50
N ILE A 160 -13.13 -3.03 11.22
CA ILE A 160 -12.43 -2.81 9.95
C ILE A 160 -10.98 -2.43 10.25
N THR A 161 -10.04 -3.10 9.58
CA THR A 161 -8.61 -2.79 9.62
C THR A 161 -7.98 -2.97 8.24
N ASN A 162 -6.69 -2.68 8.11
CA ASN A 162 -5.87 -2.93 6.93
C ASN A 162 -4.64 -3.76 7.30
N VAL A 163 -4.04 -4.44 6.32
CA VAL A 163 -2.75 -5.13 6.51
C VAL A 163 -1.66 -4.15 6.94
N LEU A 164 -1.61 -2.98 6.29
CA LEU A 164 -0.70 -1.91 6.70
C LEU A 164 -1.49 -0.73 7.26
N PRO A 165 -1.07 -0.15 8.39
CA PRO A 165 -1.78 0.96 9.03
C PRO A 165 -1.34 2.34 8.50
N TRP A 166 -0.32 2.39 7.63
CA TRP A 166 0.15 3.62 7.00
C TRP A 166 -0.01 3.55 5.49
N ARG A 167 -0.23 4.72 4.90
CA ARG A 167 -0.39 4.88 3.46
C ARG A 167 0.94 4.70 2.73
N PRO A 168 1.03 3.80 1.74
CA PRO A 168 2.18 3.71 0.86
C PRO A 168 2.34 4.95 -0.03
N PRO A 169 3.59 5.35 -0.36
CA PRO A 169 3.84 6.43 -1.32
C PRO A 169 3.06 6.21 -2.62
N SER A 170 2.41 7.27 -3.11
CA SER A 170 1.62 7.25 -4.35
C SER A 170 0.50 6.19 -4.40
N ASN A 171 0.04 5.67 -3.25
CA ASN A 171 -0.94 4.56 -3.18
C ASN A 171 -0.47 3.32 -3.96
N ARG A 172 0.84 3.06 -4.01
CA ARG A 172 1.34 1.82 -4.59
C ARG A 172 0.85 0.63 -3.78
N THR A 173 0.81 -0.53 -4.43
CA THR A 173 0.60 -1.79 -3.73
C THR A 173 1.78 -2.05 -2.78
N PRO A 174 1.53 -2.52 -1.55
CA PRO A 174 2.58 -2.83 -0.59
C PRO A 174 3.50 -3.95 -1.08
N ASP A 175 4.77 -3.85 -0.70
CA ASP A 175 5.77 -4.85 -1.05
C ASP A 175 5.70 -6.05 -0.09
N ALA A 176 6.16 -7.23 -0.54
CA ALA A 176 6.11 -8.44 0.26
C ALA A 176 6.87 -8.31 1.60
N ALA A 177 7.96 -7.55 1.63
CA ALA A 177 8.73 -7.28 2.85
C ALA A 177 7.93 -6.43 3.85
N GLU A 178 7.19 -5.42 3.36
CA GLU A 178 6.35 -4.57 4.21
C GLU A 178 5.18 -5.35 4.80
N ILE A 179 4.57 -6.23 3.99
CA ILE A 179 3.52 -7.14 4.44
C ILE A 179 4.07 -8.10 5.50
N ALA A 180 5.21 -8.75 5.25
CA ALA A 180 5.82 -9.69 6.17
C ALA A 180 6.19 -9.05 7.53
N MET A 181 6.63 -7.79 7.50
CA MET A 181 6.95 -7.02 8.70
C MET A 181 5.70 -6.69 9.53
N MET A 182 4.57 -6.37 8.90
CA MET A 182 3.34 -5.99 9.59
C MET A 182 2.43 -7.18 9.94
N LEU A 183 2.63 -8.33 9.30
CA LEU A 183 1.83 -9.54 9.51
C LEU A 183 1.73 -9.97 10.98
N PRO A 184 2.81 -9.98 11.80
CA PRO A 184 2.70 -10.36 13.21
C PRO A 184 1.78 -9.44 14.02
N PHE A 185 1.75 -8.14 13.69
CA PHE A 185 0.82 -7.20 14.32
C PHE A 185 -0.62 -7.50 13.90
N LEU A 186 -0.87 -7.79 12.62
CA LEU A 186 -2.19 -8.16 12.13
C LEU A 186 -2.70 -9.47 12.75
N GLU A 187 -1.85 -10.49 12.85
CA GLU A 187 -2.19 -11.75 13.53
C GLU A 187 -2.58 -11.51 14.99
N ARG A 188 -1.81 -10.67 15.70
CA ARG A 188 -2.15 -10.26 17.07
C ARG A 188 -3.43 -9.45 17.12
N HIS A 189 -3.67 -8.56 16.15
CA HIS A 189 -4.88 -7.75 16.06
C HIS A 189 -6.12 -8.62 15.96
N ILE A 190 -6.08 -9.63 15.08
CA ILE A 190 -7.15 -10.61 14.92
C ILE A 190 -7.33 -11.44 16.19
N ALA A 191 -6.23 -11.86 16.84
CA ALA A 191 -6.29 -12.63 18.07
C ALA A 191 -6.91 -11.83 19.24
N LEU A 192 -6.68 -10.51 19.30
CA LEU A 192 -7.23 -9.63 20.34
C LEU A 192 -8.68 -9.22 20.07
N ALA A 193 -9.05 -9.00 18.80
CA ALA A 193 -10.43 -8.69 18.42
C ALA A 193 -11.34 -9.94 18.41
N ASP A 194 -10.75 -11.13 18.29
CA ASP A 194 -11.41 -12.43 18.31
C ASP A 194 -12.72 -12.53 17.49
N PRO A 195 -12.73 -12.14 16.21
CA PRO A 195 -13.95 -12.17 15.40
C PRO A 195 -14.40 -13.61 15.12
N GLU A 196 -15.69 -13.83 14.88
CA GLU A 196 -16.21 -15.13 14.43
C GLU A 196 -15.89 -15.38 12.94
N ILE A 197 -15.89 -14.33 12.12
CA ILE A 197 -15.65 -14.40 10.68
C ILE A 197 -14.68 -13.30 10.24
N ILE A 198 -13.76 -13.64 9.35
CA ILE A 198 -12.83 -12.70 8.71
C ILE A 198 -13.20 -12.50 7.24
N VAL A 199 -13.23 -11.27 6.77
CA VAL A 199 -13.43 -10.93 5.36
C VAL A 199 -12.18 -10.28 4.82
N LEU A 200 -11.54 -10.92 3.84
CA LEU A 200 -10.31 -10.40 3.21
C LEU A 200 -10.66 -9.71 1.90
N MET A 201 -10.45 -8.39 1.84
CA MET A 201 -10.82 -7.59 0.68
C MET A 201 -9.62 -7.31 -0.23
N GLY A 202 -9.51 -8.08 -1.33
CA GLY A 202 -8.46 -7.93 -2.33
C GLY A 202 -7.25 -8.86 -2.16
N ASN A 203 -6.24 -8.69 -3.03
CA ASN A 203 -5.10 -9.61 -3.07
C ASN A 203 -4.16 -9.48 -1.88
N THR A 204 -3.87 -8.26 -1.43
CA THR A 204 -2.91 -8.01 -0.34
C THR A 204 -3.29 -8.73 0.97
N PRO A 205 -4.53 -8.59 1.50
CA PRO A 205 -4.92 -9.34 2.70
C PRO A 205 -4.95 -10.85 2.48
N CYS A 206 -5.32 -11.34 1.29
CA CYS A 206 -5.21 -12.76 0.97
C CYS A 206 -3.75 -13.25 0.93
N GLN A 207 -2.83 -12.46 0.38
CA GLN A 207 -1.42 -12.80 0.37
C GLN A 207 -0.85 -12.83 1.78
N ALA A 208 -1.20 -11.82 2.60
CA ALA A 208 -0.72 -11.68 3.96
C ALA A 208 -1.15 -12.87 4.85
N LEU A 209 -2.44 -13.22 4.83
CA LEU A 209 -2.99 -14.19 5.78
C LEU A 209 -3.16 -15.61 5.20
N LEU A 210 -3.36 -15.76 3.89
CA LEU A 210 -3.53 -17.08 3.25
C LEU A 210 -2.28 -17.53 2.47
N GLY A 211 -1.29 -16.64 2.24
CA GLY A 211 -0.13 -16.93 1.40
C GLY A 211 -0.46 -17.15 -0.08
N ARG A 212 -1.64 -16.70 -0.55
CA ARG A 212 -2.15 -16.93 -1.91
C ARG A 212 -2.56 -15.61 -2.58
N THR A 213 -2.35 -15.52 -3.88
CA THR A 213 -2.78 -14.38 -4.72
C THR A 213 -3.75 -14.86 -5.81
N GLY A 214 -4.52 -13.94 -6.40
CA GLY A 214 -5.51 -14.26 -7.45
C GLY A 214 -6.96 -14.20 -6.96
N ILE A 215 -7.37 -13.04 -6.45
CA ILE A 215 -8.68 -12.82 -5.83
C ILE A 215 -9.86 -13.26 -6.70
N THR A 216 -9.77 -13.12 -8.03
CA THR A 216 -10.83 -13.55 -8.97
C THR A 216 -11.19 -15.03 -8.84
N ARG A 217 -10.21 -15.89 -8.50
CA ARG A 217 -10.44 -17.33 -8.30
C ARG A 217 -10.82 -17.67 -6.87
N MET A 218 -10.37 -16.87 -5.89
CA MET A 218 -10.57 -17.15 -4.47
C MET A 218 -11.85 -16.54 -3.89
N ARG A 219 -12.40 -15.50 -4.53
CA ARG A 219 -13.58 -14.80 -4.00
C ARG A 219 -14.74 -15.76 -3.80
N GLY A 220 -15.45 -15.60 -2.69
CA GLY A 220 -16.64 -16.37 -2.33
C GLY A 220 -16.43 -17.83 -1.95
N ASP A 221 -15.22 -18.37 -2.13
CA ASP A 221 -14.85 -19.67 -1.59
C ASP A 221 -14.47 -19.51 -0.12
N TRP A 222 -15.24 -20.13 0.76
CA TRP A 222 -14.95 -20.13 2.18
C TRP A 222 -13.67 -20.92 2.46
N VAL A 223 -12.73 -20.26 3.14
CA VAL A 223 -11.48 -20.85 3.59
C VAL A 223 -11.33 -20.65 5.10
N GLU A 224 -10.28 -21.20 5.67
CA GLU A 224 -9.94 -21.00 7.08
C GLU A 224 -8.63 -20.21 7.17
N VAL A 225 -8.57 -19.26 8.11
CA VAL A 225 -7.36 -18.51 8.42
C VAL A 225 -7.27 -18.29 9.92
N LEU A 226 -6.12 -18.59 10.52
CA LEU A 226 -5.92 -18.50 11.97
C LEU A 226 -7.01 -19.22 12.79
N GLY A 227 -7.50 -20.37 12.30
CA GLY A 227 -8.58 -21.14 12.94
C GLY A 227 -9.98 -20.53 12.82
N LYS A 228 -10.16 -19.50 11.98
CA LYS A 228 -11.42 -18.78 11.80
C LYS A 228 -11.93 -18.89 10.36
N PRO A 229 -13.25 -19.02 10.14
CA PRO A 229 -13.85 -18.92 8.81
C PRO A 229 -13.50 -17.58 8.15
N CYS A 230 -13.06 -17.67 6.90
CA CYS A 230 -12.59 -16.55 6.12
C CYS A 230 -13.27 -16.51 4.75
N LEU A 231 -13.77 -15.33 4.39
CA LEU A 231 -14.37 -15.06 3.09
C LEU A 231 -13.51 -14.06 2.30
N PRO A 232 -12.77 -14.50 1.27
CA PRO A 232 -12.14 -13.60 0.33
C PRO A 232 -13.19 -12.88 -0.52
N MET A 233 -13.03 -11.58 -0.72
CA MET A 233 -13.92 -10.75 -1.53
C MET A 233 -13.14 -9.73 -2.37
N PHE A 234 -13.76 -9.25 -3.46
CA PHE A 234 -13.19 -8.14 -4.21
C PHE A 234 -13.10 -6.87 -3.36
N HIS A 235 -11.97 -6.16 -3.49
CA HIS A 235 -11.82 -4.87 -2.84
C HIS A 235 -12.79 -3.82 -3.44
N PRO A 236 -13.45 -2.96 -2.64
CA PRO A 236 -14.40 -1.97 -3.15
C PRO A 236 -13.82 -1.04 -4.22
N ALA A 237 -12.53 -0.69 -4.14
CA ALA A 237 -11.85 0.09 -5.18
C ALA A 237 -11.82 -0.62 -6.55
N TYR A 238 -11.76 -1.95 -6.57
CA TYR A 238 -11.87 -2.73 -7.81
C TYR A 238 -13.30 -2.67 -8.36
N LEU A 239 -14.32 -2.78 -7.52
CA LEU A 239 -15.74 -2.70 -7.91
C LEU A 239 -16.14 -1.31 -8.46
N LEU A 240 -15.46 -0.25 -7.99
CA LEU A 240 -15.63 1.09 -8.56
C LEU A 240 -15.08 1.20 -9.98
N ARG A 241 -13.96 0.51 -10.28
CA ARG A 241 -13.34 0.49 -11.62
C ARG A 241 -14.01 -0.51 -12.55
N ASN A 242 -14.55 -1.61 -12.00
CA ASN A 242 -15.25 -2.66 -12.73
C ASN A 242 -16.64 -2.90 -12.11
N PRO A 243 -17.65 -2.08 -12.46
CA PRO A 243 -19.00 -2.19 -11.90
C PRO A 243 -19.71 -3.52 -12.18
N ILE A 244 -19.31 -4.25 -13.24
CA ILE A 244 -19.91 -5.55 -13.58
C ILE A 244 -19.66 -6.56 -12.46
N ALA A 245 -18.48 -6.49 -11.83
CA ALA A 245 -18.07 -7.37 -10.73
C ALA A 245 -18.87 -7.16 -9.42
N LYS A 246 -19.79 -6.19 -9.38
CA LYS A 246 -20.65 -5.93 -8.20
C LYS A 246 -21.64 -7.06 -7.96
N ARG A 247 -22.01 -7.81 -9.02
CA ARG A 247 -22.90 -8.97 -8.88
C ARG A 247 -22.24 -10.04 -8.02
N GLU A 248 -21.00 -10.38 -8.33
CA GLU A 248 -20.21 -11.37 -7.60
C GLU A 248 -19.96 -10.93 -6.15
N ALA A 249 -19.65 -9.65 -5.95
CA ALA A 249 -19.52 -9.10 -4.59
C ALA A 249 -20.84 -9.14 -3.80
N TRP A 250 -21.98 -8.98 -4.47
CA TRP A 250 -23.29 -9.14 -3.84
C TRP A 250 -23.56 -10.58 -3.43
N ASP A 251 -23.25 -11.55 -4.28
CA ASP A 251 -23.38 -12.98 -3.97
C ASP A 251 -22.51 -13.36 -2.75
N ASP A 252 -21.30 -12.81 -2.66
CA ASP A 252 -20.40 -13.00 -1.51
C ASP A 252 -20.98 -12.41 -0.21
N LEU A 253 -21.60 -11.21 -0.27
CA LEU A 253 -22.27 -10.60 0.90
C LEU A 253 -23.49 -11.41 1.36
N LEU A 254 -24.26 -11.97 0.42
CA LEU A 254 -25.36 -12.87 0.75
C LEU A 254 -24.87 -14.15 1.42
N SER A 255 -23.75 -14.70 0.95
CA SER A 255 -23.09 -15.85 1.58
C SER A 255 -22.64 -15.53 3.01
N LEU A 256 -22.02 -14.37 3.23
CA LEU A 256 -21.67 -13.88 4.57
C LEU A 256 -22.91 -13.77 5.47
N LYS A 257 -23.97 -13.14 4.98
CA LYS A 257 -25.23 -12.97 5.74
C LYS A 257 -25.88 -14.31 6.08
N ALA A 258 -25.86 -15.28 5.16
CA ALA A 258 -26.37 -16.62 5.40
C ALA A 258 -25.57 -17.30 6.53
N ARG A 259 -24.23 -17.25 6.47
CA ARG A 259 -23.38 -17.89 7.47
C ARG A 259 -23.51 -17.28 8.87
N LEU A 260 -23.78 -15.98 8.97
CA LEU A 260 -24.03 -15.31 10.25
C LEU A 260 -25.34 -15.72 10.93
N ARG A 261 -26.30 -16.28 10.18
CA ARG A 261 -27.61 -16.70 10.67
C ARG A 261 -27.64 -18.15 11.18
N GLY A 262 -26.63 -18.97 10.84
CA GLY A 262 -26.60 -20.41 11.11
C GLY A 262 -27.17 -21.20 9.94
#